data_AF-A0A4R8AWA4-F1
#
_entry.id   AF-A0A4R8AWA4-F1
#
_cell.length_a   1.000
_cell.length_b   1.000
_cell.length_c   1.000
_cell.angle_alpha   90.00
_cell.angle_beta   90.00
_cell.angle_gamma   90.00
#
_symmetry.space_group_name_H-M   'P 1'
#
loop_
_entity.id
_entity.type
_entity.pdbx_description
1 polymer ?
#
loop_
_entity_poly.entity_id
_entity_poly.type
_entity_poly.pdbx_seq_one_letter_code
_entity_poly.pdbx_strand_id
1 'polypeptide(L)'
;MQILLKKLFQSNVNIEVIDGKLDIKAPVGVITEDILNEIKFYKKDLIDFFSRYKGDSEYIGIPKAPESESYPLTASQRRLWIMSQLEGGSLAYNMPGAVTLKGNIDTDKFEESFRLLINRHEILRTYFKADNKGDIRQYIIPGEQLDFKISSEDFSFAENQQEAIAKYIEKRNQEIFDLEQAPLIRASLLKLKEQEYVFFLSMHHIIGDGWSMELLVSEVVEA
;
A
#
# COMPACT_ATOMS: atom_id res chain seq x y z
N MET A 1 -7.49 -25.55 -19.88
CA MET A 1 -8.06 -24.19 -19.85
C MET A 1 -7.63 -23.36 -18.62
N GLN A 2 -7.91 -23.75 -17.37
CA GLN A 2 -7.54 -22.93 -16.19
C GLN A 2 -6.03 -22.65 -16.07
N ILE A 3 -5.19 -23.66 -16.33
CA ILE A 3 -3.72 -23.52 -16.33
C ILE A 3 -3.27 -22.52 -17.40
N LEU A 4 -3.85 -22.61 -18.61
CA LEU A 4 -3.59 -21.67 -19.70
C LEU A 4 -3.99 -20.24 -19.31
N LEU A 5 -5.20 -20.03 -18.77
CA LEU A 5 -5.66 -18.71 -18.35
C LEU A 5 -4.74 -18.10 -17.28
N LYS A 6 -4.28 -18.89 -16.31
CA LYS A 6 -3.32 -18.44 -15.30
C LYS A 6 -1.98 -18.04 -15.92
N LYS A 7 -1.45 -18.84 -16.84
CA LYS A 7 -0.19 -18.57 -17.57
C LYS A 7 -0.28 -17.29 -18.39
N LEU A 8 -1.39 -17.09 -19.10
CA LEU A 8 -1.64 -15.89 -19.91
C LEU A 8 -1.76 -14.64 -19.05
N PHE A 9 -2.49 -14.71 -17.94
CA PHE A 9 -2.62 -13.62 -16.98
C PHE A 9 -1.26 -13.22 -16.36
N GLN A 10 -0.48 -14.20 -15.87
CA GLN A 10 0.84 -13.97 -15.28
C GLN A 10 1.85 -13.38 -16.28
N SER A 11 1.61 -13.58 -17.58
CA SER A 11 2.48 -13.09 -18.65
C SER A 11 1.98 -11.77 -19.26
N ASN A 12 1.03 -11.09 -18.61
CA ASN A 12 0.40 -9.85 -19.08
C ASN A 12 -0.19 -9.98 -20.50
N VAL A 13 -0.75 -11.14 -20.83
CA VAL A 13 -1.50 -11.35 -22.08
C VAL A 13 -2.95 -10.98 -21.84
N ASN A 14 -3.43 -9.94 -22.54
CA ASN A 14 -4.84 -9.58 -22.57
C ASN A 14 -5.54 -10.31 -23.72
N ILE A 15 -6.72 -10.88 -23.45
CA ILE A 15 -7.53 -11.62 -24.42
C ILE A 15 -8.94 -11.06 -24.38
N GLU A 16 -9.45 -10.69 -25.55
CA GLU A 16 -10.79 -10.15 -25.72
C GLU A 16 -11.50 -10.90 -26.85
N VAL A 17 -12.83 -10.79 -26.92
CA VAL A 17 -13.63 -11.32 -28.04
C VAL A 17 -14.22 -10.17 -28.84
N ILE A 18 -13.65 -9.93 -30.03
CA ILE A 18 -14.10 -8.90 -30.98
C ILE A 18 -14.75 -9.63 -32.16
N ASP A 19 -16.00 -9.31 -32.47
CA ASP A 19 -16.78 -9.94 -33.55
C ASP A 19 -16.76 -11.48 -33.57
N GLY A 20 -16.81 -12.10 -32.38
CA GLY A 20 -16.79 -13.56 -32.23
C GLY A 20 -15.43 -14.22 -32.47
N LYS A 21 -14.34 -13.44 -32.54
CA LYS A 21 -12.97 -13.92 -32.66
C LYS A 21 -12.15 -13.49 -31.45
N LEU A 22 -11.17 -14.30 -31.08
CA LEU A 22 -10.20 -13.93 -30.05
C LEU A 22 -9.26 -12.86 -30.60
N ASP A 23 -9.23 -11.71 -29.94
CA ASP A 23 -8.19 -10.70 -30.05
C ASP A 23 -7.21 -10.87 -28.89
N ILE A 24 -5.91 -10.87 -29.17
CA ILE A 24 -4.88 -11.19 -28.19
C ILE A 24 -3.80 -10.12 -28.24
N LYS A 25 -3.64 -9.39 -27.14
CA LYS A 25 -2.59 -8.38 -26.96
C LYS A 25 -1.59 -8.88 -25.94
N ALA A 26 -0.32 -8.94 -26.33
CA ALA A 26 0.75 -9.47 -25.50
C ALA A 26 2.05 -8.67 -25.69
N PRO A 27 2.93 -8.59 -24.68
CA PRO A 27 4.29 -8.09 -24.86
C PRO A 27 5.07 -8.93 -25.88
N VAL A 28 6.06 -8.30 -26.53
CA VAL A 28 6.88 -8.95 -27.55
C VAL A 28 7.61 -10.16 -26.96
N GLY A 29 7.55 -11.31 -27.66
CA GLY A 29 8.22 -12.55 -27.26
C GLY A 29 7.48 -13.43 -26.25
N VAL A 30 6.33 -12.98 -25.72
CA VAL A 30 5.55 -13.74 -24.72
C VAL A 30 4.75 -14.88 -25.35
N ILE A 31 4.21 -14.69 -26.56
CA ILE A 31 3.42 -15.73 -27.24
C ILE A 31 4.36 -16.66 -28.01
N THR A 32 4.77 -17.75 -27.34
CA THR A 32 5.52 -18.84 -27.97
C THR A 32 4.61 -19.74 -28.81
N GLU A 33 5.18 -20.58 -29.67
CA GLU A 33 4.42 -21.56 -30.46
C GLU A 33 3.59 -22.51 -29.58
N ASP A 34 4.13 -22.95 -28.45
CA ASP A 34 3.42 -23.82 -27.51
C ASP A 34 2.18 -23.14 -26.95
N ILE A 35 2.31 -21.88 -26.51
CA ILE A 35 1.19 -21.08 -26.00
C ILE A 35 0.16 -20.88 -27.10
N LEU A 36 0.59 -20.57 -28.32
CA LEU A 36 -0.30 -20.38 -29.46
C LEU A 36 -1.08 -21.66 -29.79
N ASN A 37 -0.45 -22.83 -29.69
CA ASN A 37 -1.08 -24.13 -29.90
C ASN A 37 -2.10 -24.46 -28.80
N GLU A 38 -1.79 -24.17 -27.53
CA GLU A 38 -2.73 -24.30 -26.42
C GLU A 38 -3.95 -23.36 -26.59
N ILE A 39 -3.74 -22.11 -26.99
CA ILE A 39 -4.83 -21.15 -27.28
C ILE A 39 -5.72 -21.67 -28.41
N LYS A 40 -5.12 -22.17 -29.50
CA LYS A 40 -5.87 -22.76 -30.61
C LYS A 40 -6.67 -23.98 -30.16
N PHE A 41 -6.09 -24.82 -29.31
CA PHE A 41 -6.76 -26.01 -28.76
C PHE A 41 -8.00 -25.64 -27.93
N TYR A 42 -7.90 -24.62 -27.08
CA TYR A 42 -9.02 -24.14 -26.25
C TYR A 42 -9.84 -23.02 -26.89
N LYS A 43 -9.68 -22.74 -28.19
CA LYS A 43 -10.24 -21.55 -28.86
C LYS A 43 -11.73 -21.36 -28.61
N LYS A 44 -12.53 -22.43 -28.74
CA LYS A 44 -13.98 -22.37 -28.56
C LYS A 44 -14.35 -22.06 -27.11
N ASP A 45 -13.73 -22.75 -26.15
CA ASP A 45 -13.97 -22.56 -24.72
C ASP A 45 -13.56 -21.15 -24.26
N LEU A 46 -12.47 -20.61 -24.82
CA LEU A 46 -12.03 -19.23 -24.55
C LEU A 46 -13.03 -18.22 -25.10
N ILE A 47 -13.52 -18.40 -26.34
CA ILE A 47 -14.55 -17.52 -26.91
C ILE A 47 -15.81 -17.56 -26.04
N ASP A 48 -16.28 -18.76 -25.67
CA ASP A 48 -17.46 -18.91 -24.83
C ASP A 48 -17.25 -18.29 -23.42
N PHE A 49 -16.06 -18.46 -22.84
CA PHE A 49 -15.70 -17.87 -21.55
C PHE A 49 -15.72 -16.34 -21.62
N PHE A 50 -14.94 -15.73 -22.51
CA PHE A 50 -14.86 -14.26 -22.60
C PHE A 50 -16.14 -13.61 -23.15
N SER A 51 -16.93 -14.32 -23.96
CA SER A 51 -18.25 -13.83 -24.40
C SER A 51 -19.28 -13.82 -23.27
N ARG A 52 -19.17 -14.71 -22.28
CA ARG A 52 -20.02 -14.69 -21.08
C ARG A 52 -19.64 -13.55 -20.12
N TYR A 53 -18.37 -13.14 -20.13
CA TYR A 53 -17.85 -12.02 -19.35
C TYR A 53 -17.86 -10.69 -20.11
N LYS A 54 -18.47 -10.65 -21.30
CA LYS A 54 -18.81 -9.42 -22.03
C LYS A 54 -19.96 -8.67 -21.32
N GLY A 55 -19.77 -8.34 -20.04
CA GLY A 55 -20.34 -7.11 -19.51
C GLY A 55 -19.64 -5.96 -20.21
N ASP A 56 -20.34 -4.87 -20.48
CA ASP A 56 -19.80 -3.64 -21.08
C ASP A 56 -18.74 -2.98 -20.17
N SER A 57 -17.62 -3.65 -19.90
CA SER A 57 -16.44 -2.99 -19.37
C SER A 57 -15.60 -2.56 -20.56
N GLU A 58 -16.08 -1.53 -21.28
CA GLU A 58 -15.12 -0.51 -21.69
C GLU A 58 -14.24 -0.24 -20.45
N TYR A 59 -12.93 -0.28 -20.62
CA TYR A 59 -12.03 0.14 -19.55
C TYR A 59 -12.33 1.62 -19.28
N ILE A 60 -13.15 1.88 -18.28
CA ILE A 60 -13.36 3.20 -17.74
C ILE A 60 -12.23 3.39 -16.74
N GLY A 61 -11.20 4.14 -17.14
CA GLY A 61 -10.15 4.56 -16.23
C GLY A 61 -10.77 5.19 -14.98
N ILE A 62 -10.20 4.92 -13.80
CA ILE A 62 -10.73 5.46 -12.55
C ILE A 62 -10.57 6.99 -12.63
N PRO A 63 -11.67 7.76 -12.71
CA PRO A 63 -11.56 9.20 -12.81
C PRO A 63 -11.02 9.75 -11.49
N LYS A 64 -10.26 10.86 -11.56
CA LYS A 64 -9.89 11.60 -10.36
C LYS A 64 -11.18 12.02 -9.64
N ALA A 65 -11.25 11.77 -8.33
CA ALA A 65 -12.36 12.26 -7.52
C ALA A 65 -12.42 13.80 -7.60
N PRO A 66 -13.61 14.41 -7.71
CA PRO A 66 -13.75 15.86 -7.61
C PRO A 66 -13.20 16.36 -6.28
N GLU A 67 -12.57 17.53 -6.31
CA GLU A 67 -12.07 18.16 -5.08
C GLU A 67 -13.23 18.46 -4.13
N SER A 68 -13.05 18.04 -2.88
CA SER A 68 -14.02 18.19 -1.81
C SER A 68 -13.29 18.43 -0.49
N GLU A 69 -13.92 19.17 0.42
CA GLU A 69 -13.41 19.37 1.79
C GLU A 69 -13.27 18.04 2.53
N SER A 70 -14.16 17.10 2.26
CA SER A 70 -14.14 15.76 2.86
C SER A 70 -14.75 14.69 1.95
N TYR A 71 -14.35 13.45 2.18
CA TYR A 71 -14.78 12.29 1.40
C TYR A 71 -15.50 11.27 2.28
N PRO A 72 -16.49 10.53 1.74
CA PRO A 72 -17.13 9.46 2.50
C PRO A 72 -16.12 8.32 2.74
N LEU A 73 -16.28 7.60 3.84
CA LEU A 73 -15.53 6.37 4.05
C LEU A 73 -16.06 5.28 3.13
N THR A 74 -15.17 4.41 2.66
CA THR A 74 -15.56 3.12 2.11
C THR A 74 -16.23 2.26 3.20
N ALA A 75 -16.96 1.22 2.80
CA ALA A 75 -17.55 0.27 3.75
C ALA A 75 -16.49 -0.38 4.65
N SER A 76 -15.32 -0.72 4.09
CA SER A 76 -14.18 -1.29 4.82
C SER A 76 -13.61 -0.29 5.83
N GLN A 77 -13.38 0.96 5.43
CA GLN A 77 -12.90 2.00 6.35
C GLN A 77 -13.92 2.27 7.47
N ARG A 78 -15.22 2.30 7.17
CA ARG A 78 -16.27 2.49 8.19
C ARG A 78 -16.26 1.35 9.21
N ARG A 79 -16.08 0.10 8.77
CA ARG A 79 -15.92 -1.05 9.66
C ARG A 79 -14.69 -0.89 10.55
N LEU A 80 -13.55 -0.54 9.97
CA LEU A 80 -12.30 -0.31 10.72
C LEU A 80 -12.47 0.81 11.75
N TRP A 81 -13.08 1.94 11.37
CA TRP A 81 -13.38 3.03 12.29
C TRP A 81 -14.15 2.53 13.52
N ILE A 82 -15.28 1.84 13.30
CA ILE A 82 -16.13 1.32 14.40
C ILE A 82 -15.32 0.37 15.30
N MET A 83 -14.54 -0.53 14.71
CA MET A 83 -13.73 -1.48 15.48
C MET A 83 -12.62 -0.78 16.28
N SER A 84 -12.03 0.28 15.73
CA SER A 84 -11.01 1.08 16.41
C SER A 84 -11.55 1.89 17.60
N GLN A 85 -12.86 2.17 17.65
CA GLN A 85 -13.50 2.85 18.80
C GLN A 85 -13.77 1.93 20.00
N LEU A 86 -13.65 0.61 19.84
CA LEU A 86 -13.78 -0.32 20.97
C LEU A 86 -12.52 -0.27 21.85
N GLU A 87 -12.64 -0.69 23.11
CA GLU A 87 -11.51 -0.72 24.04
C GLU A 87 -10.35 -1.57 23.47
N GLY A 88 -9.17 -0.97 23.35
CA GLY A 88 -8.00 -1.59 22.73
C GLY A 88 -8.08 -1.78 21.20
N GLY A 89 -9.18 -1.37 20.57
CA GLY A 89 -9.47 -1.61 19.17
C GLY A 89 -8.46 -0.97 18.22
N SER A 90 -8.15 0.31 18.39
CA SER A 90 -7.22 1.03 17.51
C SER A 90 -5.82 0.37 17.48
N LEU A 91 -5.29 -0.08 18.63
CA LEU A 91 -4.00 -0.77 18.70
C LEU A 91 -3.97 -2.08 17.89
N ALA A 92 -5.09 -2.80 17.86
CA ALA A 92 -5.20 -4.07 17.12
C ALA A 92 -5.06 -3.88 15.60
N TYR A 93 -5.19 -2.66 15.10
CA TYR A 93 -5.08 -2.32 13.68
C TYR A 93 -3.82 -1.51 13.34
N ASN A 94 -2.85 -1.43 14.23
CA ASN A 94 -1.50 -1.02 13.86
C ASN A 94 -0.88 -2.06 12.92
N MET A 95 -0.25 -1.59 11.85
CA MET A 95 0.47 -2.43 10.88
C MET A 95 1.97 -2.12 10.97
N PRO A 96 2.70 -2.72 11.93
CA PRO A 96 4.14 -2.54 12.04
C PRO A 96 4.90 -3.34 10.96
N GLY A 97 5.94 -2.73 10.42
CA GLY A 97 6.93 -3.35 9.55
C GLY A 97 8.32 -2.85 9.90
N ALA A 98 9.34 -3.69 9.72
CA ALA A 98 10.73 -3.31 9.92
C ALA A 98 11.62 -3.96 8.87
N VAL A 99 12.58 -3.19 8.34
CA VAL A 99 13.58 -3.66 7.38
C VAL A 99 14.98 -3.27 7.82
N THR A 100 15.96 -4.13 7.56
CA THR A 100 17.36 -3.79 7.75
C THR A 100 17.86 -3.06 6.51
N LEU A 101 18.39 -1.86 6.70
CA LEU A 101 19.07 -1.08 5.68
C LEU A 101 20.58 -1.20 5.88
N LYS A 102 21.31 -1.43 4.78
CA LYS A 102 22.77 -1.55 4.78
C LYS A 102 23.39 -0.51 3.85
N GLY A 103 24.47 0.12 4.30
CA GLY A 103 25.17 1.18 3.59
C GLY A 103 25.15 2.51 4.34
N ASN A 104 25.73 3.53 3.72
CA ASN A 104 25.73 4.88 4.25
C ASN A 104 24.36 5.52 4.02
N ILE A 105 23.66 5.84 5.10
CA ILE A 105 22.38 6.57 5.04
C ILE A 105 22.63 8.01 5.47
N ASP A 106 22.31 8.94 4.58
CA ASP A 106 22.14 10.35 4.91
C ASP A 106 20.75 10.52 5.52
N THR A 107 20.69 10.68 6.84
CA THR A 107 19.42 10.67 7.59
C THR A 107 18.50 11.81 7.18
N ASP A 108 19.08 12.96 6.81
CA ASP A 108 18.32 14.14 6.42
C ASP A 108 17.66 13.93 5.05
N LYS A 109 18.40 13.37 4.10
CA LYS A 109 17.84 13.00 2.79
C LYS A 109 16.83 11.88 2.87
N PHE A 110 17.03 10.93 3.77
CA PHE A 110 16.09 9.85 4.00
C PHE A 110 14.77 10.37 4.60
N GLU A 111 14.82 11.33 5.53
CA GLU A 111 13.62 12.00 6.00
C GLU A 111 12.96 12.84 4.89
N GLU A 112 13.74 13.57 4.09
CA GLU A 112 13.23 14.35 2.97
C GLU A 112 12.50 13.48 1.94
N SER A 113 13.07 12.34 1.55
CA SER A 113 12.43 11.41 0.61
C SER A 113 11.11 10.88 1.15
N PHE A 114 11.06 10.57 2.45
CA PHE A 114 9.82 10.14 3.10
C PHE A 114 8.77 11.26 3.15
N ARG A 115 9.16 12.52 3.38
CA ARG A 115 8.25 13.68 3.31
C ARG A 115 7.71 13.88 1.90
N LEU A 116 8.52 13.72 0.86
CA LEU A 116 8.07 13.78 -0.53
C LEU A 116 7.06 12.67 -0.84
N LEU A 117 7.30 11.47 -0.32
CA LEU A 117 6.39 10.33 -0.44
C LEU A 117 5.04 10.61 0.23
N ILE A 118 5.04 11.17 1.46
CA ILE A 118 3.81 11.56 2.16
C ILE A 118 3.06 12.67 1.41
N ASN A 119 3.79 13.64 0.85
CA ASN A 119 3.17 14.70 0.06
C ASN A 119 2.49 14.15 -1.19
N ARG A 120 3.14 13.19 -1.87
CA ARG A 120 2.61 12.55 -3.08
C ARG A 120 1.37 11.72 -2.82
N HIS A 121 1.30 11.00 -1.70
CA HIS A 121 0.21 10.09 -1.39
C HIS A 121 -0.76 10.68 -0.35
N GLU A 122 -1.87 11.26 -0.81
CA GLU A 122 -2.86 11.94 0.04
C GLU A 122 -3.35 11.09 1.22
N ILE A 123 -3.48 9.77 1.04
CA ILE A 123 -3.94 8.84 2.07
C ILE A 123 -3.06 8.84 3.34
N LEU A 124 -1.77 9.16 3.21
CA LEU A 124 -0.84 9.26 4.34
C LEU A 124 -1.03 10.55 5.16
N ARG A 125 -1.75 11.51 4.60
CA ARG A 125 -2.15 12.78 5.23
C ARG A 125 -3.63 12.80 5.61
N THR A 126 -4.32 11.66 5.48
CA THR A 126 -5.74 11.52 5.75
C THR A 126 -6.00 11.19 7.22
N TYR A 127 -7.00 11.86 7.80
CA TYR A 127 -7.59 11.55 9.10
C TYR A 127 -9.12 11.47 8.99
N PHE A 128 -9.77 10.96 10.02
CA PHE A 128 -11.18 10.59 10.00
C PHE A 128 -11.88 11.23 11.19
N LYS A 129 -12.92 12.02 10.97
CA LYS A 129 -13.72 12.61 12.05
C LYS A 129 -15.18 12.77 11.66
N ALA A 130 -16.05 12.97 12.62
CA ALA A 130 -17.44 13.35 12.37
C ALA A 130 -17.52 14.74 11.71
N ASP A 131 -18.40 14.89 10.73
CA ASP A 131 -18.83 16.19 10.22
C ASP A 131 -19.91 16.83 11.11
N ASN A 132 -20.41 18.00 10.72
CA ASN A 132 -21.45 18.73 11.46
C ASN A 132 -22.79 17.98 11.56
N LYS A 133 -22.99 16.90 10.80
CA LYS A 133 -24.18 16.04 10.81
C LYS A 133 -23.95 14.74 11.59
N GLY A 134 -22.73 14.51 12.08
CA GLY A 134 -22.35 13.29 12.79
C GLY A 134 -21.86 12.16 11.89
N ASP A 135 -21.74 12.38 10.58
CA ASP A 135 -21.21 11.37 9.66
C ASP A 135 -19.68 11.36 9.73
N ILE A 136 -19.07 10.18 9.93
CA ILE A 136 -17.61 10.06 9.84
C ILE A 136 -17.19 10.27 8.38
N ARG A 137 -16.20 11.14 8.17
CA ARG A 137 -15.65 11.49 6.86
C ARG A 137 -14.12 11.51 6.89
N GLN A 138 -13.52 11.37 5.71
CA GLN A 138 -12.09 11.49 5.47
C GLN A 138 -11.74 12.95 5.20
N TYR A 139 -10.69 13.46 5.84
CA TYR A 139 -10.15 14.79 5.65
C TYR A 139 -8.66 14.68 5.37
N ILE A 140 -8.13 15.52 4.47
CA ILE A 140 -6.74 15.46 4.02
C ILE A 140 -6.04 16.74 4.49
N ILE A 141 -4.98 16.60 5.29
CA ILE A 141 -4.14 17.75 5.69
C ILE A 141 -3.28 18.17 4.49
N PRO A 142 -3.20 19.46 4.11
CA PRO A 142 -2.25 19.92 3.09
C PRO A 142 -0.82 19.52 3.42
N GLY A 143 -0.03 19.12 2.41
CA GLY A 143 1.31 18.55 2.61
C GLY A 143 2.23 19.42 3.49
N GLU A 144 2.31 20.70 3.17
CA GLU A 144 3.05 21.72 3.92
C GLU A 144 2.58 21.94 5.37
N GLN A 145 1.38 21.50 5.75
CA GLN A 145 0.86 21.62 7.12
C GLN A 145 1.07 20.36 7.97
N LEU A 146 1.48 19.24 7.36
CA LEU A 146 1.73 18.03 8.11
C LEU A 146 3.12 18.07 8.78
N ASP A 147 3.13 18.04 10.10
CA ASP A 147 4.35 17.84 10.88
C ASP A 147 4.64 16.34 10.99
N PHE A 148 5.57 15.86 10.15
CA PHE A 148 6.05 14.49 10.16
C PHE A 148 7.58 14.47 10.33
N LYS A 149 8.06 13.57 11.20
CA LYS A 149 9.48 13.33 11.44
C LYS A 149 9.76 11.85 11.64
N ILE A 150 10.92 11.40 11.21
CA ILE A 150 11.42 10.06 11.49
C ILE A 150 12.13 10.10 12.83
N SER A 151 11.68 9.28 13.78
CA SER A 151 12.36 9.19 15.09
C SER A 151 13.70 8.46 14.94
N SER A 152 14.78 9.01 15.48
CA SER A 152 16.11 8.38 15.44
C SER A 152 16.55 7.89 16.81
N GLU A 153 17.11 6.69 16.88
CA GLU A 153 17.79 6.16 18.08
C GLU A 153 19.10 5.48 17.69
N ASP A 154 20.12 5.60 18.54
CA ASP A 154 21.42 4.96 18.32
C ASP A 154 21.63 3.80 19.29
N PHE A 155 21.57 2.57 18.76
CA PHE A 155 21.83 1.34 19.49
C PHE A 155 23.22 0.76 19.22
N SER A 156 24.13 1.52 18.58
CA SER A 156 25.48 1.03 18.25
C SER A 156 26.34 0.67 19.46
N PHE A 157 26.00 1.21 20.64
CA PHE A 157 26.67 0.91 21.91
C PHE A 157 25.83 0.04 22.86
N ALA A 158 24.69 -0.49 22.42
CA ALA A 158 23.85 -1.35 23.26
C ALA A 158 24.51 -2.73 23.47
N GLU A 159 24.53 -3.23 24.71
CA GLU A 159 25.09 -4.55 25.05
C GLU A 159 24.41 -5.70 24.28
N ASN A 160 23.08 -5.62 24.14
CA ASN A 160 22.27 -6.52 23.35
C ASN A 160 21.38 -5.72 22.37
N GLN A 161 21.90 -5.45 21.17
CA GLN A 161 21.22 -4.65 20.16
C GLN A 161 19.87 -5.24 19.75
N GLN A 162 19.78 -6.56 19.60
CA GLN A 162 18.55 -7.23 19.16
C GLN A 162 17.43 -7.04 20.18
N GLU A 163 17.72 -7.21 21.46
CA GLU A 163 16.75 -6.99 22.54
C GLU A 163 16.35 -5.52 22.66
N ALA A 164 17.31 -4.60 22.52
CA ALA A 164 17.06 -3.16 22.57
C ALA A 164 16.09 -2.72 21.45
N ILE A 165 16.30 -3.19 20.22
CA ILE A 165 15.40 -2.94 19.09
C ILE A 165 14.02 -3.55 19.33
N ALA A 166 13.96 -4.81 19.77
CA ALA A 166 12.68 -5.50 19.98
C ALA A 166 11.83 -4.73 20.99
N LYS A 167 12.43 -4.28 22.11
CA LYS A 167 11.78 -3.44 23.12
C LYS A 167 11.34 -2.09 22.56
N TYR A 168 12.17 -1.45 21.74
CA TYR A 168 11.80 -0.18 21.10
C TYR A 168 10.60 -0.35 20.17
N ILE A 169 10.64 -1.34 19.28
CA ILE A 169 9.56 -1.61 18.32
C ILE A 169 8.26 -1.99 19.05
N GLU A 170 8.34 -2.85 20.08
CA GLU A 170 7.18 -3.23 20.88
C GLU A 170 6.54 -1.99 21.53
N LYS A 171 7.35 -1.16 22.20
CA LYS A 171 6.88 0.09 22.80
C LYS A 171 6.23 1.02 21.76
N ARG A 172 6.88 1.19 20.61
CA ARG A 172 6.39 2.07 19.53
C ARG A 172 5.10 1.54 18.90
N ASN A 173 4.92 0.22 18.85
CA ASN A 173 3.71 -0.43 18.36
C ASN A 173 2.55 -0.40 19.36
N GLN A 174 2.84 -0.20 20.65
CA GLN A 174 1.83 0.01 21.70
C GLN A 174 1.29 1.45 21.75
N GLU A 175 1.78 2.35 20.90
CA GLU A 175 1.22 3.70 20.78
C GLU A 175 -0.04 3.69 19.90
N ILE A 176 -1.11 4.28 20.41
CA ILE A 176 -2.41 4.34 19.73
C ILE A 176 -2.36 5.41 18.63
N PHE A 177 -2.90 5.09 17.44
CA PHE A 177 -3.24 6.14 16.47
C PHE A 177 -4.62 6.71 16.81
N ASP A 178 -4.67 7.99 17.16
CA ASP A 178 -5.93 8.74 17.18
C ASP A 178 -6.37 8.98 15.74
N LEU A 179 -7.44 8.31 15.31
CA LEU A 179 -7.92 8.39 13.93
C LEU A 179 -8.42 9.78 13.55
N GLU A 180 -8.72 10.63 14.52
CA GLU A 180 -9.14 12.03 14.30
C GLU A 180 -7.96 12.97 14.04
N GLN A 181 -6.72 12.49 14.15
CA GLN A 181 -5.52 13.30 14.00
C GLN A 181 -4.52 12.63 13.05
N ALA A 182 -4.21 13.30 11.94
CA ALA A 182 -3.09 12.89 11.10
C ALA A 182 -1.75 13.35 11.71
N PRO A 183 -0.64 12.64 11.43
CA PRO A 183 -0.54 11.48 10.55
C PRO A 183 -0.92 10.16 11.24
N LEU A 184 -1.53 9.25 10.48
CA LEU A 184 -1.81 7.86 10.91
C LEU A 184 -0.69 6.89 10.53
N ILE A 185 0.52 7.43 10.40
CA ILE A 185 1.78 6.74 10.07
C ILE A 185 2.90 7.30 10.95
N ARG A 186 3.82 6.44 11.37
CA ARG A 186 5.02 6.81 12.15
C ARG A 186 6.20 5.97 11.69
N ALA A 187 7.38 6.58 11.71
CA ALA A 187 8.60 5.90 11.30
C ALA A 187 9.72 6.13 12.32
N SER A 188 10.64 5.17 12.38
CA SER A 188 11.88 5.30 13.12
C SER A 188 13.07 4.75 12.34
N LEU A 189 14.23 5.39 12.46
CA LEU A 189 15.49 4.92 11.92
C LEU A 189 16.45 4.62 13.08
N LEU A 190 16.70 3.33 13.31
CA LEU A 190 17.45 2.83 14.46
C LEU A 190 18.84 2.43 14.01
N LYS A 191 19.88 3.13 14.47
CA LYS A 191 21.26 2.86 14.08
C LYS A 191 21.82 1.66 14.86
N LEU A 192 22.41 0.70 14.14
CA LEU A 192 23.07 -0.46 14.72
C LEU A 192 24.59 -0.39 14.60
N LYS A 193 25.07 0.08 13.45
CA LYS A 193 26.49 0.31 13.17
C LYS A 193 26.61 1.50 12.22
N GLU A 194 27.82 1.87 11.85
CA GLU A 194 28.09 2.96 10.91
C GLU A 194 27.28 2.83 9.59
N GLN A 195 27.12 1.60 9.09
CA GLN A 195 26.46 1.30 7.81
C GLN A 195 25.32 0.28 7.95
N GLU A 196 24.69 0.21 9.13
CA GLU A 196 23.62 -0.75 9.38
C GLU A 196 22.56 -0.09 10.26
N TYR A 197 21.33 -0.07 9.73
CA TYR A 197 20.17 0.56 10.36
C TYR A 197 18.98 -0.39 10.31
N VAL A 198 18.05 -0.23 11.24
CA VAL A 198 16.69 -0.77 11.14
C VAL A 198 15.74 0.38 10.88
N PHE A 199 15.07 0.33 9.74
CA PHE A 199 13.96 1.23 9.45
C PHE A 199 12.66 0.56 9.91
N PHE A 200 12.01 1.16 10.89
CA PHE A 200 10.70 0.75 11.39
C PHE A 200 9.63 1.70 10.84
N LEU A 201 8.54 1.14 10.36
CA LEU A 201 7.38 1.85 9.87
C LEU A 201 6.12 1.23 10.45
N SER A 202 5.21 2.06 10.96
CA SER A 202 3.88 1.59 11.36
C SER A 202 2.83 2.58 10.90
N MET A 203 1.72 2.05 10.40
CA MET A 203 0.54 2.85 10.05
C MET A 203 -0.73 2.16 10.52
N HIS A 204 -1.81 2.91 10.68
CA HIS A 204 -3.11 2.33 10.98
C HIS A 204 -3.73 1.70 9.71
N HIS A 205 -4.32 0.51 9.82
CA HIS A 205 -4.91 -0.23 8.70
C HIS A 205 -6.03 0.54 7.95
N ILE A 206 -6.58 1.59 8.54
CA ILE A 206 -7.61 2.42 7.89
C ILE A 206 -7.06 3.25 6.70
N ILE A 207 -5.74 3.48 6.64
CA ILE A 207 -5.07 4.24 5.58
C ILE A 207 -4.19 3.39 4.66
N GLY A 208 -4.16 2.07 4.84
CA GLY A 208 -3.33 1.20 4.01
C GLY A 208 -3.59 -0.28 4.24
N ASP A 209 -2.93 -1.10 3.43
CA ASP A 209 -2.90 -2.55 3.54
C ASP A 209 -1.45 -3.06 3.41
N GLY A 210 -1.27 -4.38 3.49
CA GLY A 210 0.05 -4.99 3.37
C GLY A 210 0.74 -4.71 2.03
N TRP A 211 -0.01 -4.65 0.93
CA TRP A 211 0.54 -4.34 -0.39
C TRP A 211 1.05 -2.90 -0.46
N SER A 212 0.24 -1.96 0.05
CA SER A 212 0.61 -0.55 0.14
C SER A 212 1.87 -0.38 0.99
N MET A 213 1.99 -1.10 2.10
CA MET A 213 3.20 -1.10 2.93
C MET A 213 4.44 -1.54 2.15
N GLU A 214 4.37 -2.64 1.40
CA GLU A 214 5.48 -3.13 0.58
C GLU A 214 5.91 -2.10 -0.47
N LEU A 215 4.95 -1.47 -1.15
CA LEU A 215 5.23 -0.40 -2.12
C LEU A 215 5.89 0.81 -1.46
N LEU A 216 5.37 1.27 -0.32
CA LEU A 216 5.94 2.42 0.39
C LEU A 216 7.39 2.17 0.79
N VAL A 217 7.70 0.96 1.27
CA VAL A 217 9.08 0.58 1.64
C VAL A 217 9.97 0.50 0.39
N SER A 218 9.50 -0.10 -0.70
CA SER A 218 10.25 -0.17 -1.97
C SER A 218 10.54 1.23 -2.52
N GLU A 219 9.56 2.13 -2.54
CA GLU A 219 9.75 3.51 -3.02
C GLU A 219 10.80 4.29 -2.24
N VAL A 220 10.90 4.10 -0.93
CA VAL A 220 11.87 4.78 -0.07
C VAL A 220 13.27 4.19 -0.20
N VAL A 221 13.37 2.89 -0.48
CA VAL A 221 14.65 2.19 -0.64
C VAL A 221 15.21 2.33 -2.07
N GLU A 222 14.35 2.53 -3.07
CA GLU A 222 14.73 2.69 -4.48
C GLU A 222 14.99 4.15 -4.90
N ALA A 223 14.48 5.13 -4.15
CA ALA A 223 14.67 6.57 -4.39
C ALA A 223 16.06 7.07 -3.97
#